data_AF-A0A511JAY8-F1
#
_entry.id   AF-A0A511JAY8-F1
#
_cell.length_a   1.000
_cell.length_b   1.000
_cell.length_c   1.000
_cell.angle_alpha   90.00
_cell.angle_beta   90.00
_cell.angle_gamma   90.00
#
_symmetry.space_group_name_H-M   'P 1'
#
loop_
_entity.id
_entity.type
_entity.pdbx_description
1 polymer ?
#
loop_
_entity_poly.entity_id
_entity_poly.type
_entity_poly.pdbx_seq_one_letter_code
_entity_poly.pdbx_strand_id
1 'polypeptide(L)'
;MTDALDELVAVMDRLRSPGGCPWDAEQTHASLVPYALEEAYELAEAVEHDDRAGLREELGDLLLQVVFHARIAAEHPDEPFTVDDVARDLVDKLVRRHPHVFAPDETDDASGDATDATDDEGRNVRWDRIKRAEKQRASALDGVPLALGALARAQKVVTRADRAGLSAPAPAGDGSLGARLFALVLEARATGLDAEGELRRTAADWEREARAAEGR
;
A
#
# COMPACT_ATOMS: atom_id res chain seq x y z
N MET A 1 28.76 -12.64 11.09
CA MET A 1 27.78 -11.67 11.61
C MET A 1 26.47 -12.04 10.96
N THR A 2 25.50 -12.45 11.75
CA THR A 2 24.13 -12.66 11.28
C THR A 2 23.54 -11.29 11.00
N ASP A 3 22.86 -11.12 9.87
CA ASP A 3 22.21 -9.86 9.52
C ASP A 3 21.03 -9.57 10.47
N ALA A 4 20.68 -8.31 10.69
CA ALA A 4 19.60 -7.93 11.61
C ALA A 4 18.23 -8.47 11.14
N LEU A 5 18.05 -8.62 9.82
CA LEU A 5 16.86 -9.25 9.24
C LEU A 5 16.82 -10.75 9.55
N ASP A 6 17.94 -11.46 9.42
CA ASP A 6 18.04 -12.87 9.78
C ASP A 6 17.75 -13.08 11.27
N GLU A 7 18.22 -12.17 12.13
CA GLU A 7 17.93 -12.18 13.56
C GLU A 7 16.43 -12.01 13.83
N LEU A 8 15.76 -11.06 13.17
CA LEU A 8 14.31 -10.88 13.28
C LEU A 8 13.54 -12.16 12.89
N VAL A 9 13.95 -12.80 11.79
CA VAL A 9 13.33 -14.06 11.33
C VAL A 9 13.52 -15.16 12.36
N ALA A 10 14.72 -15.29 12.93
CA ALA A 10 15.01 -16.27 13.97
C ALA A 10 14.23 -16.01 15.27
N VAL A 11 14.07 -14.74 15.65
CA VAL A 11 13.24 -14.34 16.80
C VAL A 11 11.78 -14.74 16.55
N MET A 12 11.21 -14.41 15.39
CA MET A 12 9.83 -14.78 15.07
C MET A 12 9.63 -16.30 15.05
N ASP A 13 10.56 -17.06 14.46
CA ASP A 13 10.50 -18.52 14.47
C ASP A 13 10.50 -19.07 15.89
N ARG A 14 11.34 -18.51 16.78
CA ARG A 14 11.39 -18.91 18.19
C ARG A 14 10.11 -18.57 18.95
N LEU A 15 9.54 -17.39 18.69
CA LEU A 15 8.31 -16.93 19.32
C LEU A 15 7.12 -17.84 18.98
N ARG A 16 7.00 -18.24 17.71
CA ARG A 16 5.86 -19.05 17.26
C ARG A 16 6.03 -20.55 17.47
N SER A 17 7.26 -21.05 17.56
CA SER A 17 7.56 -22.48 17.75
C SER A 17 7.21 -22.99 19.15
N PRO A 18 7.08 -24.33 19.36
CA PRO A 18 6.83 -24.91 20.67
C PRO A 18 7.79 -24.41 21.76
N GLY A 19 7.22 -24.03 22.91
CA GLY A 19 7.96 -23.41 24.01
C GLY A 19 8.34 -21.94 23.77
N GLY A 20 7.74 -21.30 22.76
CA GLY A 20 7.70 -19.86 22.54
C GLY A 20 6.49 -19.21 23.22
N CYS A 21 5.99 -18.13 22.63
CA CYS A 21 4.87 -17.34 23.12
C CYS A 21 3.52 -17.97 22.68
N PRO A 22 2.61 -18.28 23.63
CA PRO A 22 1.30 -18.84 23.29
C PRO A 22 0.45 -17.94 22.39
N TRP A 23 0.50 -16.62 22.63
CA TRP A 23 -0.25 -15.67 21.81
C TRP A 23 0.24 -15.70 20.36
N ASP A 24 1.56 -15.74 20.13
CA ASP A 24 2.14 -15.76 18.79
C ASP A 24 1.80 -17.05 18.04
N ALA A 25 1.80 -18.18 18.75
CA ALA A 25 1.44 -19.50 18.21
C ALA A 25 -0.02 -19.59 17.76
N GLU A 26 -0.94 -18.91 18.46
CA GLU A 26 -2.37 -18.93 18.15
C GLU A 26 -2.77 -17.99 16.99
N GLN A 27 -1.87 -17.08 16.56
CA GLN A 27 -2.21 -16.14 15.49
C GLN A 27 -2.41 -16.82 14.14
N THR A 28 -3.31 -16.23 13.36
CA THR A 28 -3.63 -16.60 11.98
C THR A 28 -3.52 -15.36 11.08
N HIS A 29 -3.46 -15.54 9.76
CA HIS A 29 -3.51 -14.39 8.85
C HIS A 29 -4.71 -13.48 9.10
N ALA A 30 -5.87 -14.05 9.44
CA ALA A 30 -7.09 -13.29 9.67
C ALA A 30 -7.06 -12.49 10.98
N SER A 31 -6.48 -13.07 12.05
CA SER A 31 -6.37 -12.37 13.34
C SER A 31 -5.34 -11.23 13.31
N LEU A 32 -4.37 -11.28 12.39
CA LEU A 32 -3.35 -10.24 12.24
C LEU A 32 -3.79 -9.03 11.39
N VAL A 33 -4.87 -9.13 10.60
CA VAL A 33 -5.34 -8.04 9.72
C VAL A 33 -5.58 -6.72 10.46
N PRO A 34 -6.25 -6.68 11.63
CA PRO A 34 -6.49 -5.42 12.34
C PRO A 34 -5.19 -4.71 12.70
N TYR A 35 -4.21 -5.46 13.23
CA TYR A 35 -2.90 -4.92 13.60
C TYR A 35 -2.16 -4.38 12.36
N ALA A 36 -2.10 -5.14 11.27
CA ALA A 36 -1.46 -4.65 10.03
C ALA A 36 -2.12 -3.39 9.43
N LEU A 37 -3.40 -3.16 9.70
CA LEU A 37 -4.06 -1.91 9.32
C LEU A 37 -3.69 -0.77 10.29
N GLU A 38 -3.64 -1.05 11.59
CA GLU A 38 -3.23 -0.11 12.64
C GLU A 38 -1.82 0.42 12.37
N GLU A 39 -0.82 -0.46 12.21
CA GLU A 39 0.58 -0.05 11.94
C GLU A 39 0.70 0.77 10.65
N ALA A 40 -0.17 0.50 9.65
CA ALA A 40 -0.17 1.26 8.41
C ALA A 40 -0.73 2.69 8.58
N TYR A 41 -1.67 2.87 9.51
CA TYR A 41 -2.18 4.19 9.88
C TYR A 41 -1.21 4.93 10.80
N GLU A 42 -0.57 4.25 11.75
CA GLU A 42 0.44 4.83 12.63
C GLU A 42 1.67 5.27 11.82
N LEU A 43 2.11 4.46 10.84
CA LEU A 43 3.14 4.89 9.88
C LEU A 43 2.73 6.20 9.17
N ALA A 44 1.48 6.27 8.71
CA ALA A 44 0.99 7.46 8.02
C ALA A 44 0.95 8.68 8.95
N GLU A 45 0.55 8.48 10.21
CA GLU A 45 0.56 9.51 11.24
C GLU A 45 1.98 10.02 11.53
N ALA A 46 2.95 9.12 11.68
CA ALA A 46 4.34 9.49 11.92
C ALA A 46 4.92 10.33 10.78
N VAL A 47 4.58 10.01 9.52
CA VAL A 47 4.96 10.82 8.35
C VAL A 47 4.28 12.19 8.38
N GLU A 48 2.98 12.25 8.70
CA GLU A 48 2.20 13.49 8.72
C GLU A 48 2.66 14.47 9.82
N HIS A 49 3.24 13.96 10.90
CA HIS A 49 3.76 14.75 12.01
C HIS A 49 5.28 15.00 11.96
N ASP A 50 5.98 14.56 10.90
CA ASP A 50 7.45 14.59 10.79
C ASP A 50 8.14 13.93 12.01
N ASP A 51 7.50 12.92 12.60
CA ASP A 51 8.05 12.17 13.73
C ASP A 51 9.02 11.10 13.23
N ARG A 52 10.31 11.45 13.23
CA ARG A 52 11.36 10.55 12.76
C ARG A 52 11.57 9.32 13.66
N ALA A 53 11.28 9.44 14.96
CA ALA A 53 11.44 8.32 15.88
C ALA A 53 10.29 7.33 15.67
N GLY A 54 9.04 7.83 15.69
CA GLY A 54 7.85 7.06 15.36
C GLY A 54 7.98 6.41 13.99
N LEU A 55 8.38 7.16 12.95
CA LEU A 55 8.57 6.60 11.60
C LEU A 55 9.46 5.36 11.57
N ARG A 56 10.51 5.31 12.40
CA ARG A 56 11.39 4.14 12.47
C ARG A 56 10.73 2.96 13.20
N GLU A 57 9.96 3.23 14.24
CA GLU A 57 9.18 2.27 15.01
C GLU A 57 8.13 1.62 14.11
N GLU A 58 7.28 2.41 13.48
CA GLU A 58 6.18 1.93 12.62
C GLU A 58 6.66 1.17 11.38
N LEU A 59 7.81 1.56 10.80
CA LEU A 59 8.45 0.79 9.74
C LEU A 59 8.92 -0.60 10.24
N GLY A 60 9.33 -0.67 11.51
CA GLY A 60 9.65 -1.92 12.20
C GLY A 60 8.41 -2.78 12.43
N ASP A 61 7.30 -2.19 12.84
CA ASP A 61 6.06 -2.94 13.10
C ASP A 61 5.40 -3.43 11.81
N LEU A 62 5.44 -2.65 10.73
CA LEU A 62 5.07 -3.16 9.41
C LEU A 62 5.99 -4.30 8.92
N LEU A 63 7.29 -4.21 9.21
CA LEU A 63 8.23 -5.30 8.92
C LEU A 63 7.93 -6.55 9.76
N LEU A 64 7.56 -6.37 11.03
CA LEU A 64 7.10 -7.44 11.91
C LEU A 64 5.89 -8.15 11.29
N GLN A 65 4.89 -7.42 10.80
CA GLN A 65 3.73 -8.02 10.13
C GLN A 65 4.14 -8.89 8.92
N VAL A 66 5.06 -8.40 8.08
CA VAL A 66 5.57 -9.19 6.93
C VAL A 66 6.22 -10.49 7.39
N VAL A 67 7.10 -10.44 8.39
CA VAL A 67 7.81 -11.62 8.91
C VAL A 67 6.85 -12.59 9.61
N PHE A 68 5.86 -12.08 10.35
CA PHE A 68 4.85 -12.90 11.03
C PHE A 68 3.99 -13.66 10.00
N HIS A 69 3.44 -12.95 9.01
CA HIS A 69 2.67 -13.59 7.94
C HIS A 69 3.51 -14.61 7.17
N ALA A 70 4.77 -14.30 6.85
CA ALA A 70 5.65 -15.27 6.19
C ALA A 70 5.91 -16.51 7.06
N ARG A 71 6.05 -16.35 8.39
CA ARG A 71 6.24 -17.48 9.29
C ARG A 71 5.01 -18.38 9.41
N ILE A 72 3.81 -17.80 9.40
CA ILE A 72 2.54 -18.54 9.32
C ILE A 72 2.46 -19.28 7.98
N ALA A 73 2.80 -18.61 6.88
CA ALA A 73 2.74 -19.19 5.54
C ALA A 73 3.68 -20.39 5.37
N ALA A 74 4.85 -20.36 6.01
CA ALA A 74 5.79 -21.49 6.01
C ALA A 74 5.21 -22.77 6.67
N GLU A 75 4.14 -22.66 7.45
CA GLU A 75 3.44 -23.80 8.07
C GLU A 75 2.33 -24.38 7.16
N HIS A 76 2.04 -23.74 6.02
CA HIS A 76 0.98 -24.20 5.14
C HIS A 76 1.32 -25.60 4.59
N PRO A 77 0.38 -26.57 4.66
CA PRO A 77 0.68 -27.97 4.30
C PRO A 77 0.99 -28.18 2.82
N ASP A 78 0.28 -27.47 1.94
CA ASP A 78 0.36 -27.71 0.50
C ASP A 78 1.20 -26.68 -0.28
N GLU A 79 1.15 -25.40 0.13
CA GLU A 79 1.75 -24.27 -0.59
C GLU A 79 2.55 -23.36 0.38
N PRO A 80 3.58 -23.87 1.07
CA PRO A 80 4.37 -23.05 1.98
C PRO A 80 5.25 -22.06 1.22
N PHE A 81 5.43 -20.87 1.81
CA PHE A 81 6.44 -19.90 1.36
C PHE A 81 7.07 -19.22 2.57
N THR A 82 8.28 -18.68 2.36
CA THR A 82 9.08 -18.02 3.39
C THR A 82 9.20 -16.52 3.14
N VAL A 83 9.81 -15.79 4.08
CA VAL A 83 10.10 -14.36 3.89
C VAL A 83 11.09 -14.13 2.74
N ASP A 84 11.99 -15.07 2.48
CA ASP A 84 12.91 -15.01 1.34
C ASP A 84 12.18 -15.11 0.01
N ASP A 85 11.12 -15.92 -0.05
CA ASP A 85 10.28 -16.04 -1.25
C ASP A 85 9.50 -14.74 -1.48
N VAL A 86 8.95 -14.13 -0.43
CA VAL A 86 8.32 -12.81 -0.50
C VAL A 86 9.30 -11.75 -1.00
N ALA A 87 10.52 -11.72 -0.47
CA ALA A 87 11.55 -10.78 -0.87
C ALA A 87 11.99 -11.01 -2.32
N ARG A 88 12.18 -12.28 -2.74
CA ARG A 88 12.58 -12.65 -4.10
C ARG A 88 11.52 -12.26 -5.12
N ASP A 89 10.26 -12.56 -4.85
CA ASP A 89 9.13 -12.16 -5.70
C ASP A 89 9.03 -10.63 -5.83
N LEU A 90 9.30 -9.90 -4.74
CA LEU A 90 9.34 -8.43 -4.76
C LEU A 90 10.52 -7.92 -5.61
N VAL A 91 11.72 -8.47 -5.43
CA VAL A 91 12.91 -8.11 -6.21
C VAL A 91 12.68 -8.34 -7.68
N ASP A 92 12.24 -9.54 -8.08
CA ASP A 92 11.99 -9.90 -9.48
C ASP A 92 10.95 -8.97 -10.11
N LYS A 93 9.89 -8.64 -9.36
CA LYS A 93 8.86 -7.69 -9.78
C LYS A 93 9.41 -6.27 -9.93
N LEU A 94 10.25 -5.80 -9.00
CA LEU A 94 10.83 -4.46 -9.07
C LEU A 94 11.83 -4.33 -10.22
N VAL A 95 12.70 -5.33 -10.42
CA VAL A 95 13.65 -5.40 -11.54
C VAL A 95 12.92 -5.39 -12.86
N ARG A 96 11.95 -6.31 -13.05
CA ARG A 96 11.17 -6.44 -14.29
C ARG A 96 10.39 -5.17 -14.64
N ARG A 97 9.96 -4.40 -13.64
CA ARG A 97 9.19 -3.17 -13.84
C ARG A 97 10.02 -1.90 -13.93
N HIS A 98 11.32 -1.96 -13.66
CA HIS A 98 12.27 -0.85 -13.84
C HIS A 98 13.43 -1.22 -14.77
N PRO A 99 13.18 -1.70 -15.99
CA PRO A 99 14.25 -2.04 -16.93
C PRO A 99 15.15 -0.85 -17.29
N HIS A 100 14.68 0.40 -17.17
CA HIS A 100 15.53 1.59 -17.34
C HIS A 100 16.62 1.71 -16.26
N VAL A 101 16.43 1.11 -15.08
CA VAL A 101 17.42 1.05 -14.00
C VAL A 101 18.30 -0.19 -14.12
N PHE A 102 17.69 -1.34 -14.46
CA PHE A 102 18.35 -2.65 -14.35
C PHE A 102 18.76 -3.30 -15.69
N ALA A 103 18.32 -2.75 -16.83
CA ALA A 103 18.65 -3.19 -18.18
C ALA A 103 18.72 -1.97 -19.15
N PRO A 104 19.57 -0.97 -18.85
CA PRO A 104 19.61 0.29 -19.62
C PRO A 104 20.01 0.09 -21.09
N ASP A 105 20.80 -0.96 -21.39
CA ASP A 105 21.30 -1.23 -22.73
C ASP A 105 20.29 -1.99 -23.63
N GLU A 106 19.21 -2.55 -23.05
CA GLU A 106 18.15 -3.23 -23.81
C GLU A 106 17.00 -2.27 -24.19
N THR A 107 17.04 -1.01 -23.73
CA THR A 107 15.98 -0.04 -23.97
C THR A 107 16.08 0.76 -25.27
N ASP A 108 17.19 0.64 -26.01
CA ASP A 108 17.43 1.50 -27.18
C ASP A 108 16.77 1.04 -28.50
N ASP A 109 16.27 -0.20 -28.63
CA ASP A 109 15.91 -0.73 -29.97
C ASP A 109 14.53 -1.41 -30.17
N ALA A 110 13.65 -1.50 -29.17
CA ALA A 110 12.42 -2.34 -29.32
C ALA A 110 11.05 -1.64 -29.29
N SER A 111 10.98 -0.33 -29.04
CA SER A 111 9.72 0.40 -29.24
C SER A 111 10.02 1.85 -29.60
N GLY A 112 9.86 2.21 -30.86
CA GLY A 112 10.01 3.56 -31.40
C GLY A 112 8.98 4.57 -30.89
N ASP A 113 8.71 4.55 -29.59
CA ASP A 113 7.92 5.52 -28.85
C ASP A 113 8.80 6.02 -27.72
N ALA A 114 9.68 6.95 -28.07
CA ALA A 114 10.51 7.70 -27.13
C ALA A 114 9.64 8.73 -26.40
N THR A 115 8.61 8.29 -25.67
CA THR A 115 8.17 9.04 -24.50
C THR A 115 9.30 8.92 -23.50
N ASP A 116 10.11 9.97 -23.48
CA ASP A 116 11.31 10.15 -22.69
C ASP A 116 11.10 9.58 -21.28
N ALA A 117 11.72 8.45 -20.95
CA ALA A 117 11.58 7.80 -19.64
C ALA A 117 12.31 8.59 -18.53
N THR A 118 12.71 9.82 -18.83
CA THR A 118 13.44 10.74 -17.97
C THR A 118 12.51 11.55 -17.06
N ASP A 119 11.23 11.73 -17.42
CA ASP A 119 10.22 12.38 -16.55
C ASP A 119 9.35 11.39 -15.76
N ASP A 120 8.72 11.88 -14.69
CA ASP A 120 7.87 11.06 -13.80
C ASP A 120 6.62 10.51 -14.51
N GLU A 121 6.13 11.19 -15.53
CA GLU A 121 4.94 10.79 -16.29
C GLU A 121 5.24 9.60 -17.19
N GLY A 122 6.35 9.61 -17.93
CA GLY A 122 6.82 8.51 -18.76
C GLY A 122 7.12 7.24 -17.95
N ARG A 123 7.71 7.39 -16.74
CA ARG A 123 7.94 6.28 -15.81
C ARG A 123 6.63 5.64 -15.35
N ASN A 124 5.64 6.45 -14.98
CA ASN A 124 4.34 5.98 -14.51
C ASN A 124 3.53 5.26 -15.61
N VAL A 125 3.58 5.76 -16.85
CA VAL A 125 2.89 5.14 -18.00
C VAL A 125 3.48 3.76 -18.33
N ARG A 126 4.81 3.62 -18.34
CA ARG A 126 5.48 2.34 -18.61
C ARG A 126 5.22 1.33 -17.50
N TRP A 127 5.31 1.76 -16.24
CA TRP A 127 4.99 0.95 -15.07
C TRP A 127 3.56 0.39 -15.11
N ASP A 128 2.59 1.22 -15.48
CA ASP A 128 1.20 0.82 -15.64
C ASP A 128 0.99 -0.13 -16.83
N ARG A 129 1.71 0.06 -17.94
CA ARG A 129 1.69 -0.86 -19.09
C ARG A 129 2.15 -2.26 -18.70
N ILE A 130 3.29 -2.37 -18.00
CA ILE A 130 3.82 -3.66 -17.53
C ILE A 130 2.85 -4.31 -16.55
N LYS A 131 2.27 -3.55 -15.62
CA LYS A 131 1.24 -4.05 -14.69
C LYS A 131 -0.01 -4.61 -15.38
N ARG A 132 -0.44 -4.01 -16.51
CA ARG A 132 -1.59 -4.50 -17.28
C ARG A 132 -1.27 -5.80 -17.99
N ALA A 133 -0.07 -5.94 -18.57
CA ALA A 133 0.35 -7.17 -19.23
C ALA A 133 0.47 -8.35 -18.25
N GLU A 134 0.97 -8.11 -17.04
CA GLU A 134 1.15 -9.15 -16.01
C GLU A 134 -0.17 -9.64 -15.39
N LYS A 135 -1.18 -8.77 -15.31
CA LYS A 135 -2.45 -9.08 -14.63
C LYS A 135 -3.57 -9.14 -15.64
N GLN A 136 -3.84 -10.34 -16.14
CA GLN A 136 -5.02 -10.66 -16.97
C GLN A 136 -6.30 -10.62 -16.12
N ARG A 137 -6.68 -9.43 -15.68
CA ARG A 137 -7.91 -9.23 -14.90
C ARG A 137 -9.12 -9.28 -15.83
N ALA A 138 -10.22 -9.83 -15.34
CA ALA A 138 -11.50 -9.81 -16.06
C ALA A 138 -12.11 -8.40 -16.09
N SER A 139 -11.89 -7.60 -15.05
CA SER A 139 -12.29 -6.20 -14.96
C SER A 139 -11.12 -5.27 -14.64
N ALA A 140 -11.15 -4.05 -15.20
CA ALA A 140 -10.22 -2.99 -14.86
C ALA A 140 -10.28 -2.59 -13.37
N LEU A 141 -11.41 -2.83 -12.72
CA LEU A 141 -11.64 -2.49 -11.31
C LEU A 141 -11.20 -3.61 -10.34
N ASP A 142 -10.84 -4.80 -10.84
CA ASP A 142 -10.51 -5.95 -9.98
C ASP A 142 -9.26 -5.71 -9.12
N GLY A 143 -9.37 -5.94 -7.81
CA GLY A 143 -8.28 -5.74 -6.86
C GLY A 143 -8.10 -4.29 -6.42
N VAL A 144 -9.16 -3.49 -6.41
CA VAL A 144 -9.26 -2.35 -5.49
C VAL A 144 -9.63 -2.90 -4.11
N PRO A 145 -8.77 -2.79 -3.09
CA PRO A 145 -9.05 -3.37 -1.77
C PRO A 145 -10.32 -2.78 -1.16
N LEU A 146 -11.16 -3.64 -0.58
CA LEU A 146 -12.38 -3.23 0.12
C LEU A 146 -12.09 -2.58 1.47
N ALA A 147 -10.95 -2.91 2.09
CA ALA A 147 -10.53 -2.38 3.39
C ALA A 147 -9.93 -0.95 3.32
N LEU A 148 -9.76 -0.37 2.13
CA LEU A 148 -9.33 1.02 2.01
C LEU A 148 -10.38 1.96 2.62
N GLY A 149 -9.91 3.04 3.25
CA GLY A 149 -10.74 4.19 3.63
C GLY A 149 -11.61 4.66 2.47
N ALA A 150 -12.81 5.15 2.78
CA ALA A 150 -13.84 5.39 1.79
C ALA A 150 -13.40 6.38 0.69
N LEU A 151 -12.64 7.42 1.05
CA LEU A 151 -12.15 8.43 0.11
C LEU A 151 -11.02 7.85 -0.75
N ALA A 152 -10.04 7.19 -0.13
CA ALA A 152 -8.95 6.51 -0.83
C ALA A 152 -9.48 5.46 -1.81
N ARG A 153 -10.48 4.68 -1.39
CA ARG A 153 -11.13 3.67 -2.23
C ARG A 153 -11.86 4.32 -3.41
N ALA A 154 -12.66 5.36 -3.17
CA ALA A 154 -13.35 6.09 -4.24
C ALA A 154 -12.37 6.66 -5.26
N GLN A 155 -11.31 7.33 -4.80
CA GLN A 155 -10.26 7.89 -5.65
C GLN A 155 -9.56 6.80 -6.47
N LYS A 156 -9.32 5.62 -5.88
CA LYS A 156 -8.72 4.46 -6.57
C LYS A 156 -9.62 3.89 -7.65
N VAL A 157 -10.93 3.74 -7.37
CA VAL A 157 -11.92 3.24 -8.34
C VAL A 157 -11.97 4.16 -9.55
N VAL A 158 -12.12 5.47 -9.33
CA VAL A 158 -12.17 6.47 -10.42
C VAL A 158 -10.87 6.44 -11.23
N THR A 159 -9.72 6.42 -10.55
CA THR A 159 -8.41 6.37 -11.23
C THR A 159 -8.28 5.15 -12.13
N ARG A 160 -8.82 3.99 -11.71
CA ARG A 160 -8.79 2.79 -12.55
C ARG A 160 -9.80 2.83 -13.68
N ALA A 161 -11.00 3.37 -13.44
CA ALA A 161 -12.01 3.55 -14.46
C ALA A 161 -11.47 4.43 -15.60
N ASP A 162 -10.93 5.60 -15.27
CA ASP A 162 -10.36 6.54 -16.24
C ASP A 162 -9.20 5.91 -17.03
N ARG A 163 -8.29 5.21 -16.36
CA ARG A 163 -7.16 4.51 -17.02
C ARG A 163 -7.61 3.42 -18.00
N ALA A 164 -8.80 2.88 -17.79
CA ALA A 164 -9.41 1.90 -18.69
C ALA A 164 -10.34 2.55 -19.74
N GLY A 165 -10.41 3.88 -19.79
CA GLY A 165 -11.34 4.61 -20.66
C GLY A 165 -12.81 4.44 -20.28
N LEU A 166 -13.09 3.96 -19.06
CA LEU A 166 -14.45 3.79 -18.55
C LEU A 166 -14.93 5.13 -18.02
N SER A 167 -15.98 5.67 -18.61
CA SER A 167 -16.68 6.84 -18.09
C SER A 167 -17.99 6.41 -17.45
N ALA A 168 -18.17 6.80 -16.19
CA ALA A 168 -19.46 6.77 -15.52
C ALA A 168 -19.80 8.21 -15.10
N PRO A 169 -21.07 8.64 -15.18
CA PRO A 169 -21.45 9.93 -14.65
C PRO A 169 -21.08 9.99 -13.17
N ALA A 170 -20.53 11.13 -12.75
CA ALA A 170 -20.37 11.39 -11.32
C ALA A 170 -21.73 11.16 -10.63
N PRO A 171 -21.76 10.62 -9.40
CA PRO A 171 -23.00 10.52 -8.64
C PRO A 171 -23.53 11.94 -8.41
N ALA A 172 -24.39 12.42 -9.30
CA ALA A 172 -24.80 13.83 -9.37
C ALA A 172 -26.25 14.04 -8.90
N GLY A 173 -26.93 13.00 -8.43
CA GLY A 173 -28.38 12.90 -8.67
C GLY A 173 -29.36 13.33 -7.59
N ASP A 174 -29.00 13.32 -6.30
CA ASP A 174 -30.03 13.42 -5.23
C ASP A 174 -29.73 14.43 -4.12
N GLY A 175 -28.58 15.12 -4.18
CA GLY A 175 -28.14 16.03 -3.11
C GLY A 175 -27.69 15.30 -1.83
N SER A 176 -27.54 13.97 -1.88
CA SER A 176 -27.05 13.20 -0.73
C SER A 176 -25.63 13.62 -0.33
N LEU A 177 -25.34 13.47 0.95
CA LEU A 177 -23.99 13.70 1.47
C LEU A 177 -22.96 12.79 0.77
N GLY A 178 -23.32 11.55 0.48
CA GLY A 178 -22.43 10.61 -0.24
C GLY A 178 -22.05 11.10 -1.63
N ALA A 179 -23.01 11.59 -2.41
CA ALA A 179 -22.75 12.19 -3.73
C ALA A 179 -21.81 13.41 -3.64
N ARG A 180 -22.01 14.27 -2.63
CA ARG A 180 -21.17 15.45 -2.39
C ARG A 180 -19.75 15.07 -1.95
N LEU A 181 -19.60 14.08 -1.08
CA LEU A 181 -18.29 13.54 -0.69
C LEU A 181 -17.56 12.95 -1.90
N PHE A 182 -18.26 12.20 -2.76
CA PHE A 182 -17.67 11.67 -3.98
C PHE A 182 -17.24 12.77 -4.96
N ALA A 183 -18.00 13.85 -5.08
CA ALA A 183 -17.62 15.01 -5.89
C ALA A 183 -16.33 15.67 -5.38
N LEU A 184 -16.15 15.80 -4.06
CA LEU A 184 -14.89 16.28 -3.46
C LEU A 184 -13.72 15.35 -3.76
N VAL A 185 -13.94 14.03 -3.80
CA VAL A 185 -12.90 13.06 -4.22
C VAL A 185 -12.51 13.27 -5.69
N LEU A 186 -13.47 13.54 -6.57
CA LEU A 186 -13.19 13.85 -7.98
C LEU A 186 -12.39 15.15 -8.12
N GLU A 187 -12.72 16.16 -7.33
CA GLU A 187 -12.01 17.44 -7.27
C GLU A 187 -10.57 17.26 -6.78
N ALA A 188 -10.38 16.63 -5.62
CA ALA A 188 -9.07 16.33 -5.06
C ALA A 188 -8.18 15.57 -6.06
N ARG A 189 -8.75 14.58 -6.75
CA ARG A 189 -8.03 13.86 -7.80
C ARG A 189 -7.63 14.77 -8.96
N ALA A 190 -8.54 15.62 -9.43
CA ALA A 190 -8.27 16.52 -10.55
C ALA A 190 -7.15 17.53 -10.24
N THR A 191 -6.94 17.84 -8.96
CA THR A 191 -5.88 18.73 -8.46
C THR A 191 -4.65 17.98 -7.95
N GLY A 192 -4.60 16.64 -8.07
CA GLY A 192 -3.46 15.83 -7.64
C GLY A 192 -3.36 15.61 -6.13
N LEU A 193 -4.41 15.92 -5.37
CA LEU A 193 -4.47 15.74 -3.93
C LEU A 193 -4.92 14.31 -3.55
N ASP A 194 -4.47 13.85 -2.39
CA ASP A 194 -4.95 12.62 -1.74
C ASP A 194 -6.15 12.95 -0.83
N ALA A 195 -7.38 12.65 -1.28
CA ALA A 195 -8.59 13.01 -0.56
C ALA A 195 -8.65 12.42 0.87
N GLU A 196 -8.15 11.20 1.07
CA GLU A 196 -8.15 10.55 2.39
C GLU A 196 -7.18 11.25 3.34
N GLY A 197 -5.94 11.50 2.88
CA GLY A 197 -4.94 12.23 3.64
C GLY A 197 -5.35 13.67 3.95
N GLU A 198 -5.97 14.38 3.01
CA GLU A 198 -6.48 15.74 3.23
C GLU A 198 -7.49 15.80 4.37
N LEU A 199 -8.47 14.89 4.38
CA LEU A 199 -9.45 14.83 5.45
C LEU A 199 -8.81 14.42 6.78
N ARG A 200 -7.87 13.45 6.77
CA ARG A 200 -7.20 12.98 7.97
C ARG A 200 -6.41 14.10 8.65
N ARG A 201 -5.58 14.84 7.88
CA ARG A 201 -4.84 16.00 8.39
C ARG A 201 -5.76 17.10 8.92
N THR A 202 -6.81 17.44 8.17
CA THR A 202 -7.79 18.45 8.59
C THR A 202 -8.49 18.05 9.90
N ALA A 203 -8.85 16.78 10.05
CA ALA A 203 -9.46 16.26 11.27
C ALA A 203 -8.49 16.31 12.46
N ALA A 204 -7.23 15.93 12.26
CA ALA A 204 -6.19 16.03 13.29
C ALA A 204 -5.96 17.48 13.73
N ASP A 205 -5.92 18.43 12.80
CA ASP A 205 -5.78 19.85 13.09
C ASP A 205 -6.95 20.37 13.96
N TRP A 206 -8.18 20.04 13.56
CA TRP A 206 -9.38 20.40 14.31
C TRP A 206 -9.40 19.76 15.70
N GLU A 207 -8.99 18.49 15.82
CA GLU A 207 -8.89 17.81 17.10
C GLU A 207 -7.92 18.50 18.06
N ARG A 208 -6.74 18.93 17.56
CA ARG A 208 -5.79 19.69 18.38
C ARG A 208 -6.39 21.00 18.88
N GLU A 209 -7.14 21.72 18.04
CA GLU A 209 -7.84 22.93 18.45
C GLU A 209 -8.92 22.65 19.50
N ALA A 210 -9.70 21.58 19.32
CA ALA A 210 -10.73 21.16 20.26
C ALA A 210 -10.14 20.80 21.64
N ARG A 211 -9.06 20.00 21.67
CA ARG A 211 -8.34 19.65 22.91
C ARG A 211 -7.76 20.89 23.62
N ALA A 212 -7.25 21.87 22.86
CA ALA A 212 -6.78 23.13 23.42
C ALA A 212 -7.90 24.01 24.03
N ALA A 213 -9.17 23.75 23.68
CA ALA A 213 -10.32 24.41 24.29
C ALA A 213 -10.75 23.75 25.61
N GLU A 214 -10.49 22.46 25.82
CA GLU A 214 -10.80 21.75 27.08
C GLU A 214 -9.99 22.28 28.28
N GLY A 215 -8.80 22.81 28.01
CA GLY A 215 -7.92 23.40 29.03
C GLY A 215 -8.22 24.85 29.43
N ARG A 216 -9.33 25.44 28.95
CA ARG A 216 -9.75 26.82 29.27
C ARG A 216 -10.98 26.82 30.18
#